data_AF-M2REJ1-F1
#
_entry.id   AF-M2REJ1-F1
#
_cell.length_a   1.000
_cell.length_b   1.000
_cell.length_c   1.000
_cell.angle_alpha   90.00
_cell.angle_beta   90.00
_cell.angle_gamma   90.00
#
_symmetry.space_group_name_H-M   'P 1'
#
loop_
_entity.id
_entity.type
_entity.pdbx_description
1 polymer ?
#
loop_
_entity_poly.entity_id
_entity_poly.type
_entity_poly.pdbx_seq_one_letter_code
_entity_poly.pdbx_strand_id
1 'polypeptide(L)'
;HKNQMQAELEKARLLDEEYEAYQALLNKSNHQPVPGHYRTKSGSHMKIVANGTSWTRQGVSAEEQELPFGFIWVPYPSIEQTGWPMTIQELYYNGAPTYQLVMPQKVGFSNLGDHITQHGATYSAYQLNKLAVVENGPKNVGYQAVSTTTLDLSREHIRVYENGAIEIVPPVP
;
A
#
# COMPACT_ATOMS: atom_id res chain seq x y z
N HIS A 1 -12.47 -30.02 8.83
CA HIS A 1 -13.06 -30.12 7.48
C HIS A 1 -13.58 -28.77 6.96
N LYS A 2 -14.55 -28.10 7.62
CA LYS A 2 -15.10 -26.80 7.16
C LYS A 2 -14.04 -25.69 7.01
N ASN A 3 -13.15 -25.52 7.98
CA ASN A 3 -12.08 -24.51 7.91
C ASN A 3 -11.05 -24.79 6.80
N GLN A 4 -10.77 -26.07 6.54
CA GLN A 4 -9.86 -26.48 5.47
C GLN A 4 -10.46 -26.20 4.09
N MET A 5 -11.75 -26.52 3.91
CA MET A 5 -12.49 -26.20 2.69
C MET A 5 -12.55 -24.69 2.43
N GLN A 6 -12.75 -23.88 3.49
CA GLN A 6 -12.73 -22.42 3.37
C GLN A 6 -11.33 -21.89 2.97
N ALA A 7 -10.26 -22.44 3.56
CA ALA A 7 -8.90 -22.05 3.21
C ALA A 7 -8.53 -22.42 1.77
N GLU A 8 -8.94 -23.60 1.29
CA GLU A 8 -8.75 -24.05 -0.10
C GLU A 8 -9.51 -23.16 -1.09
N LEU A 9 -10.77 -22.83 -0.79
CA LEU A 9 -11.57 -21.92 -1.62
C LEU A 9 -10.96 -20.51 -1.68
N GLU A 10 -10.48 -19.99 -0.55
CA GLU A 10 -9.82 -18.69 -0.51
C GLU A 10 -8.51 -18.70 -1.31
N LYS A 11 -7.74 -19.78 -1.20
CA LYS A 11 -6.52 -19.96 -1.99
C LYS A 11 -6.81 -20.00 -3.49
N ALA A 12 -7.84 -20.73 -3.91
CA ALA A 12 -8.25 -20.77 -5.32
C ALA A 12 -8.69 -19.39 -5.83
N ARG A 13 -9.50 -18.67 -5.05
CA ARG A 13 -9.94 -17.30 -5.35
C ARG A 13 -8.74 -16.36 -5.56
N LEU A 14 -7.75 -16.40 -4.67
CA LEU A 14 -6.55 -15.57 -4.77
C LEU A 14 -5.69 -15.90 -6.01
N LEU A 15 -5.62 -17.18 -6.39
CA LEU A 15 -4.92 -17.61 -7.61
C LEU A 15 -5.63 -17.13 -8.87
N ASP A 16 -6.96 -17.20 -8.90
CA ASP A 16 -7.76 -16.69 -10.01
C ASP A 16 -7.62 -15.17 -10.15
N GLU A 17 -7.73 -14.43 -9.04
CA GLU A 17 -7.52 -12.97 -9.02
C GLU A 17 -6.12 -12.58 -9.50
N GLU A 18 -5.09 -13.32 -9.08
CA GLU A 18 -3.72 -13.09 -9.52
C GLU A 18 -3.57 -13.36 -11.03
N TYR A 19 -4.18 -14.43 -11.54
CA TYR A 19 -4.14 -14.76 -12.96
C TYR A 19 -4.87 -13.71 -13.80
N GLU A 20 -6.08 -13.30 -13.42
CA GLU A 20 -6.85 -12.25 -14.11
C GLU A 20 -6.10 -10.92 -14.11
N ALA A 21 -5.54 -10.52 -12.97
CA ALA A 21 -4.75 -9.31 -12.84
C ALA A 21 -3.51 -9.33 -13.75
N TYR A 22 -2.88 -10.51 -13.90
CA TYR A 22 -1.74 -10.71 -14.78
C TYR A 22 -2.12 -10.66 -16.26
N GLN A 23 -3.20 -11.33 -16.68
CA GLN A 23 -3.69 -11.24 -18.07
C GLN A 23 -4.06 -9.80 -18.43
N ALA A 24 -4.70 -9.08 -17.52
CA ALA A 24 -5.06 -7.69 -17.74
C ALA A 24 -3.85 -6.76 -17.85
N LEU A 25 -2.76 -7.02 -17.12
CA LEU A 25 -1.49 -6.30 -17.29
C LEU A 25 -0.97 -6.49 -18.73
N LEU A 26 -0.90 -7.73 -19.20
CA LEU A 26 -0.40 -8.06 -20.54
C LEU A 26 -1.25 -7.44 -21.66
N ASN A 27 -2.58 -7.38 -21.47
CA ASN A 27 -3.50 -6.81 -22.45
C ASN A 27 -3.45 -5.28 -22.50
N LYS A 28 -3.21 -4.60 -21.37
CA LYS A 28 -3.10 -3.12 -21.32
C LYS A 28 -1.79 -2.64 -21.93
N SER A 29 -0.75 -3.44 -21.82
CA SER A 29 0.56 -3.08 -22.30
C SER A 29 0.70 -3.56 -23.75
N ASN A 30 0.40 -2.68 -24.72
CA ASN A 30 0.74 -2.89 -26.15
C ASN A 30 2.26 -3.14 -26.37
N HIS A 31 3.05 -2.94 -25.31
CA HIS A 31 4.49 -3.17 -25.18
C HIS A 31 4.72 -4.05 -23.95
N GLN A 32 5.88 -4.69 -23.86
CA GLN A 32 6.24 -5.52 -22.72
C GLN A 32 6.12 -4.74 -21.39
N PRO A 33 5.66 -5.36 -20.28
CA PRO A 33 5.60 -4.70 -18.98
C PRO A 33 6.97 -4.16 -18.57
N VAL A 34 7.01 -2.97 -17.95
CA VAL A 34 8.25 -2.37 -17.46
C VAL A 34 8.84 -3.24 -16.33
N PRO A 35 10.15 -3.53 -16.31
CA PRO A 35 10.76 -4.23 -15.18
C PRO A 35 10.54 -3.48 -13.86
N GLY A 36 10.19 -4.21 -12.80
CA GLY A 36 9.90 -3.62 -11.50
C GLY A 36 8.92 -4.43 -10.66
N HIS A 37 8.53 -3.85 -9.53
CA HIS A 37 7.56 -4.43 -8.60
C HIS A 37 6.15 -4.08 -9.01
N TYR A 38 5.22 -5.03 -8.90
CA TYR A 38 3.82 -4.85 -9.23
C TYR A 38 2.94 -5.35 -8.11
N ARG A 39 1.91 -4.57 -7.76
CA ARG A 39 0.95 -4.94 -6.71
C ARG A 39 -0.50 -4.73 -7.13
N THR A 40 -1.38 -5.61 -6.66
CA THR A 40 -2.83 -5.43 -6.74
C THR A 40 -3.36 -4.74 -5.47
N LYS A 41 -4.61 -4.26 -5.51
CA LYS A 41 -5.29 -3.74 -4.31
C LYS A 41 -5.47 -4.80 -3.22
N SER A 42 -5.64 -6.07 -3.60
CA SER A 42 -5.75 -7.20 -2.65
C SER A 42 -4.42 -7.57 -1.99
N GLY A 43 -3.31 -6.98 -2.43
CA GLY A 43 -2.00 -7.13 -1.81
C GLY A 43 -1.08 -8.14 -2.52
N SER A 44 -1.57 -8.87 -3.53
CA SER A 44 -0.75 -9.76 -4.36
C SER A 44 0.41 -9.00 -4.98
N HIS A 45 1.61 -9.59 -4.91
CA HIS A 45 2.85 -8.93 -5.29
C HIS A 45 3.68 -9.82 -6.19
N MET A 46 4.03 -9.31 -7.36
CA MET A 46 4.97 -9.94 -8.28
C MET A 46 6.05 -8.95 -8.72
N LYS A 47 7.13 -9.49 -9.28
CA LYS A 47 8.22 -8.73 -9.85
C LYS A 47 8.43 -9.14 -11.30
N ILE A 48 8.60 -8.17 -12.18
CA ILE A 48 9.04 -8.40 -13.55
C ILE A 48 10.53 -8.07 -13.62
N VAL A 49 11.32 -9.05 -14.06
CA VAL A 49 12.78 -8.90 -14.21
C VAL A 49 13.16 -8.98 -15.68
N ALA A 50 14.03 -8.08 -16.13
CA ALA A 50 14.60 -8.14 -17.47
C ALA A 50 15.65 -9.24 -17.55
N ASN A 51 15.58 -10.06 -18.59
CA ASN A 51 16.55 -11.09 -18.92
C ASN A 51 16.97 -10.95 -20.39
N GLY A 52 17.96 -10.09 -20.64
CA GLY A 52 18.38 -9.73 -21.99
C GLY A 52 17.26 -9.03 -22.76
N THR A 53 16.79 -9.66 -23.83
CA THR A 53 15.66 -9.19 -24.67
C THR A 53 14.30 -9.73 -24.21
N SER A 54 14.28 -10.52 -23.13
CA SER A 54 13.08 -11.14 -22.56
C SER A 54 12.81 -10.61 -21.15
N TRP A 55 11.66 -10.95 -20.60
CA TRP A 55 11.28 -10.63 -19.24
C TRP A 55 10.66 -11.86 -18.58
N THR A 56 10.81 -11.97 -17.26
CA THR A 56 10.24 -13.07 -16.49
C THR A 56 9.48 -12.55 -15.29
N ARG A 57 8.33 -13.17 -15.02
CA ARG A 57 7.59 -12.98 -13.77
C ARG A 57 8.27 -13.79 -12.67
N GLN A 58 8.50 -13.14 -11.54
CA GLN A 58 8.99 -13.73 -10.31
C GLN A 58 8.02 -13.43 -9.17
N GLY A 59 7.76 -14.43 -8.33
CA GLY A 59 7.06 -14.20 -7.06
C GLY A 59 7.94 -13.44 -6.09
N VAL A 60 7.35 -12.53 -5.31
CA VAL A 60 8.06 -11.77 -4.28
C VAL A 60 7.83 -12.44 -2.93
N SER A 61 8.90 -12.87 -2.25
CA SER A 61 8.79 -13.53 -0.94
C SER A 61 8.25 -12.57 0.12
N ALA A 62 7.68 -13.08 1.20
CA ALA A 62 7.12 -12.25 2.27
C ALA A 62 8.15 -11.24 2.81
N GLU A 63 9.40 -11.69 2.96
CA GLU A 63 10.51 -10.87 3.44
C GLU A 63 10.87 -9.73 2.47
N GLU A 64 10.76 -9.93 1.15
CA GLU A 64 10.99 -8.87 0.16
C GLU A 64 9.79 -7.90 0.07
N GLN A 65 8.59 -8.35 0.48
CA GLN A 65 7.43 -7.47 0.57
C GLN A 65 7.48 -6.54 1.78
N GLU A 66 8.16 -6.96 2.86
CA GLU A 66 8.33 -6.17 4.07
C GLU A 66 9.24 -4.96 3.81
N LEU A 67 8.71 -3.76 4.08
CA LEU A 67 9.46 -2.53 4.00
C LEU A 67 9.83 -2.02 5.39
N PRO A 68 10.91 -1.21 5.52
CA PRO A 68 11.23 -0.57 6.79
C PRO A 68 10.06 0.23 7.35
N PHE A 69 10.01 0.38 8.67
CA PHE A 69 8.95 1.13 9.33
C PHE A 69 8.78 2.55 8.74
N GLY A 70 7.53 2.91 8.42
CA GLY A 70 7.21 4.20 7.78
C GLY A 70 7.39 4.23 6.26
N PHE A 71 7.75 3.11 5.63
CA PHE A 71 7.71 2.91 4.19
C PHE A 71 6.57 1.99 3.79
N ILE A 72 6.03 2.22 2.59
CA ILE A 72 4.96 1.41 2.01
C ILE A 72 5.14 1.30 0.49
N TRP A 73 4.48 0.32 -0.11
CA TRP A 73 4.40 0.19 -1.57
C TRP A 73 3.28 1.07 -2.12
N VAL A 74 3.62 2.02 -2.99
CA VAL A 74 2.67 2.91 -3.65
C VAL A 74 2.73 2.74 -5.17
N PRO A 75 1.61 2.88 -5.90
CA PRO A 75 1.63 2.90 -7.35
C PRO A 75 2.42 4.09 -7.86
N TYR A 76 2.99 3.99 -9.06
CA TYR A 76 3.68 5.13 -9.68
C TYR A 76 2.71 6.32 -9.83
N PRO A 77 3.14 7.53 -9.43
CA PRO A 77 2.26 8.70 -9.43
C PRO A 77 1.87 9.09 -10.87
N SER A 78 0.59 9.44 -11.06
CA SER A 78 0.08 10.01 -12.30
C SER A 78 -0.13 11.52 -12.17
N ILE A 79 0.14 12.28 -13.24
CA ILE A 79 -0.09 13.73 -13.27
C ILE A 79 -1.57 14.11 -13.05
N GLU A 80 -2.48 13.21 -13.39
CA GLU A 80 -3.94 13.37 -13.21
C GLU A 80 -4.37 13.37 -11.73
N GLN A 81 -3.49 12.92 -10.82
CA GLN A 81 -3.75 12.81 -9.38
C GLN A 81 -3.13 13.96 -8.56
N THR A 82 -2.62 15.00 -9.22
CA THR A 82 -1.91 16.10 -8.56
C THR A 82 -2.80 16.88 -7.59
N GLY A 83 -2.22 17.31 -6.46
CA GLY A 83 -2.77 18.35 -5.59
C GLY A 83 -3.61 17.90 -4.39
N TRP A 84 -4.16 16.68 -4.36
CA TRP A 84 -5.01 16.22 -3.25
C TRP A 84 -4.31 15.18 -2.37
N PRO A 85 -4.26 15.38 -1.03
CA PRO A 85 -3.76 14.36 -0.10
C PRO A 85 -4.69 13.14 -0.08
N MET A 86 -4.14 11.98 -0.42
CA MET A 86 -4.83 10.69 -0.48
C MET A 86 -4.27 9.72 0.55
N THR A 87 -5.12 8.84 1.04
CA THR A 87 -4.73 7.61 1.74
C THR A 87 -4.11 6.62 0.76
N ILE A 88 -3.45 5.60 1.31
CA ILE A 88 -2.80 4.57 0.49
C ILE A 88 -3.84 3.79 -0.30
N GLN A 89 -4.97 3.51 0.32
CA GLN A 89 -6.10 2.81 -0.29
C GLN A 89 -6.67 3.61 -1.48
N GLU A 90 -6.76 4.94 -1.36
CA GLU A 90 -7.23 5.82 -2.43
C GLU A 90 -6.24 5.89 -3.60
N LEU A 91 -4.92 5.77 -3.36
CA LEU A 91 -3.92 5.74 -4.43
C LEU A 91 -4.11 4.55 -5.39
N TYR A 92 -4.58 3.40 -4.89
CA TYR A 92 -4.85 2.24 -5.73
C TYR A 92 -6.14 2.37 -6.56
N TYR A 93 -6.87 3.51 -6.47
CA TYR A 93 -8.17 3.81 -7.10
C TYR A 93 -9.28 2.80 -6.78
N ASN A 94 -10.53 3.17 -7.08
CA ASN A 94 -11.73 2.32 -6.87
C ASN A 94 -11.85 1.13 -7.86
N GLY A 95 -10.78 0.76 -8.56
CA GLY A 95 -10.88 -0.27 -9.59
C GLY A 95 -9.56 -0.73 -10.18
N ALA A 96 -8.60 -1.16 -9.37
CA ALA A 96 -7.46 -1.91 -9.89
C ALA A 96 -7.60 -3.41 -9.60
N PRO A 97 -8.43 -4.13 -10.39
CA PRO A 97 -8.33 -5.58 -10.50
C PRO A 97 -7.07 -6.01 -11.28
N THR A 98 -6.14 -5.08 -11.58
CA THR A 98 -4.95 -5.32 -12.39
C THR A 98 -3.69 -4.96 -11.61
N TYR A 99 -2.59 -5.65 -11.90
CA TYR A 99 -1.27 -5.30 -11.37
C TYR A 99 -0.88 -3.88 -11.77
N GLN A 100 -0.50 -3.06 -10.79
CA GLN A 100 0.07 -1.73 -11.00
C GLN A 100 1.56 -1.74 -10.67
N LEU A 101 2.38 -1.04 -11.44
CA LEU A 101 3.78 -0.83 -11.12
C LEU A 101 3.86 0.00 -9.82
N VAL A 102 4.64 -0.48 -8.85
CA VAL A 102 4.78 0.13 -7.52
C VAL A 102 6.24 0.41 -7.17
N MET A 103 6.44 1.33 -6.23
CA MET A 103 7.74 1.65 -5.64
C MET A 103 7.63 1.84 -4.13
N PRO A 104 8.72 1.61 -3.37
CA PRO A 104 8.74 1.92 -1.95
C PRO A 104 8.75 3.44 -1.74
N GLN A 105 7.84 3.96 -0.93
CA GLN A 105 7.74 5.38 -0.60
C GLN A 105 7.79 5.59 0.90
N LYS A 106 8.61 6.54 1.34
CA LYS A 106 8.60 7.02 2.73
C LYS A 106 7.36 7.87 2.96
N VAL A 107 6.52 7.44 3.88
CA VAL A 107 5.29 8.13 4.28
C VAL A 107 5.45 8.68 5.69
N GLY A 108 6.02 7.88 6.59
CA GLY A 108 6.15 8.22 7.99
C GLY A 108 4.80 8.39 8.70
N PHE A 109 4.87 8.82 9.94
CA PHE A 109 3.72 8.98 10.81
C PHE A 109 3.69 10.40 11.39
N SER A 110 2.49 10.95 11.55
CA SER A 110 2.27 12.12 12.38
C SER A 110 2.02 11.69 13.81
N ASN A 111 2.71 12.32 14.76
CA ASN A 111 2.37 12.23 16.17
C ASN A 111 1.17 13.16 16.43
N LEU A 112 0.08 12.58 16.94
CA LEU A 112 -1.18 13.26 17.22
C LEU A 112 -1.30 13.72 18.67
N GLY A 113 -0.28 13.43 19.48
CA GLY A 113 -0.18 13.79 20.89
C GLY A 113 -0.43 12.62 21.82
N ASP A 114 -0.38 12.94 23.11
CA ASP A 114 -0.59 11.99 24.20
C ASP A 114 -2.04 12.02 24.66
N HIS A 115 -2.56 10.84 24.97
CA HIS A 115 -3.93 10.60 25.36
C HIS A 115 -3.98 9.64 26.56
N ILE A 116 -5.10 9.66 27.26
CA ILE A 116 -5.34 8.79 28.43
C ILE A 116 -6.59 7.96 28.15
N THR A 117 -6.49 6.65 28.31
CA THR A 117 -7.65 5.73 28.18
C THR A 117 -8.64 5.91 29.33
N GLN A 118 -9.84 5.35 29.20
CA GLN A 118 -10.84 5.33 30.28
C GLN A 118 -10.34 4.65 31.57
N HIS A 119 -9.31 3.79 31.47
CA HIS A 119 -8.69 3.09 32.59
C HIS A 119 -7.43 3.80 33.12
N GLY A 120 -7.13 5.01 32.65
CA GLY A 120 -6.00 5.82 33.14
C GLY A 120 -4.64 5.52 32.50
N ALA A 121 -4.59 4.66 31.47
CA ALA A 121 -3.33 4.37 30.78
C ALA A 121 -3.01 5.46 29.74
N THR A 122 -1.78 6.00 29.79
CA THR A 122 -1.27 6.98 28.83
C THR A 122 -0.74 6.30 27.57
N TYR A 123 -1.05 6.87 26.41
CA TYR A 123 -0.49 6.46 25.13
C TYR A 123 -0.26 7.65 24.20
N SER A 124 0.75 7.57 23.35
CA SER A 124 0.94 8.49 22.22
C SER A 124 0.26 7.92 20.98
N ALA A 125 -0.53 8.74 20.29
CA ALA A 125 -1.19 8.34 19.04
C ALA A 125 -0.34 8.71 17.83
N TYR A 126 -0.16 7.78 16.91
CA TYR A 126 0.50 8.02 15.64
C TYR A 126 -0.38 7.57 14.48
N GLN A 127 -0.47 8.38 13.45
CA GLN A 127 -1.22 8.05 12.24
C GLN A 127 -0.33 8.19 11.02
N LEU A 128 -0.42 7.21 10.11
CA LEU A 128 0.33 7.24 8.85
C LEU A 128 0.02 8.56 8.12
N ASN A 129 1.00 9.20 7.49
CA ASN A 129 0.72 10.43 6.72
C ASN A 129 -0.12 10.14 5.48
N LYS A 130 -0.89 11.12 5.00
CA LYS A 130 -1.46 11.06 3.65
C LYS A 130 -0.34 11.34 2.64
N LEU A 131 -0.54 10.95 1.38
CA LEU A 131 0.36 11.29 0.30
C LEU A 131 -0.34 12.21 -0.69
N ALA A 132 0.29 13.32 -1.04
CA ALA A 132 -0.13 14.14 -2.16
C ALA A 132 0.82 13.88 -3.35
N VAL A 133 0.27 13.80 -4.56
CA VAL A 133 1.09 13.84 -5.77
C VAL A 133 1.47 15.29 -6.03
N VAL A 134 2.77 15.55 -6.10
CA VAL A 134 3.36 16.88 -6.29
C VAL A 134 4.16 16.92 -7.59
N GLU A 135 4.10 18.06 -8.30
CA GLU A 135 4.91 18.31 -9.48
C GLU A 135 6.29 18.84 -9.07
N ASN A 136 7.34 18.12 -9.47
CA ASN A 136 8.75 18.42 -9.21
C ASN A 136 9.47 18.97 -10.46
N GLY A 137 8.71 19.55 -11.40
CA GLY A 137 9.19 20.05 -12.70
C GLY A 137 8.34 19.54 -13.86
N PRO A 138 8.59 20.00 -15.10
CA PRO A 138 7.75 19.69 -16.24
C PRO A 138 7.61 18.18 -16.45
N LYS A 139 6.40 17.64 -16.23
CA LYS A 139 6.07 16.21 -16.34
C LYS A 139 6.81 15.28 -15.36
N ASN A 140 7.37 15.82 -14.28
CA ASN A 140 7.97 15.01 -13.22
C ASN A 140 7.09 15.08 -11.98
N VAL A 141 6.45 13.98 -11.61
CA VAL A 141 5.59 13.90 -10.43
C VAL A 141 6.14 12.92 -9.41
N GLY A 142 5.98 13.26 -8.14
CA GLY A 142 6.40 12.43 -7.00
C GLY A 142 5.38 12.47 -5.89
N TYR A 143 5.60 11.68 -4.85
CA TYR A 143 4.80 11.75 -3.64
C TYR A 143 5.46 12.65 -2.60
N GLN A 144 4.62 13.44 -1.92
CA GLN A 144 4.98 14.15 -0.71
C GLN A 144 4.10 13.67 0.43
N ALA A 145 4.71 13.33 1.56
CA ALA A 145 3.99 13.04 2.79
C ALA A 145 3.36 14.32 3.35
N VAL A 146 2.06 14.26 3.62
CA VAL A 146 1.28 15.34 4.20
C VAL A 146 0.99 14.98 5.65
N SER A 147 1.67 15.67 6.56
CA SER A 147 1.46 15.53 7.99
C SER A 147 0.11 16.10 8.43
N THR A 148 -0.43 15.57 9.52
CA THR A 148 -1.67 16.03 10.15
C THR A 148 -1.46 16.17 11.65
N THR A 149 -2.10 17.16 12.26
CA THR A 149 -2.17 17.30 13.73
C THR A 149 -3.51 16.80 14.28
N THR A 150 -4.43 16.42 13.40
CA THR A 150 -5.79 16.01 13.75
C THR A 150 -5.95 14.52 13.48
N LEU A 151 -6.52 13.81 14.46
CA LEU A 151 -6.87 12.39 14.33
C LEU A 151 -8.01 12.20 13.33
N ASP A 152 -7.75 11.45 12.27
CA ASP A 152 -8.75 11.02 11.29
C ASP A 152 -9.16 9.58 11.61
N LEU A 153 -10.30 9.39 12.27
CA LEU A 153 -10.76 8.07 12.71
C LEU A 153 -11.11 7.13 11.54
N SER A 154 -11.31 7.66 10.32
CA SER A 154 -11.54 6.85 9.12
C SER A 154 -10.28 6.11 8.63
N ARG A 155 -9.15 6.29 9.33
CA ARG A 155 -7.84 5.75 8.96
C ARG A 155 -7.23 4.96 10.10
N GLU A 156 -6.48 3.93 9.74
CA GLU A 156 -5.67 3.17 10.69
C GLU A 156 -4.68 4.10 11.41
N HIS A 157 -4.60 3.94 12.73
CA HIS A 157 -3.63 4.63 13.57
C HIS A 157 -3.11 3.65 14.63
N ILE A 158 -1.92 3.92 15.14
CA ILE A 158 -1.34 3.12 16.22
C ILE A 158 -1.35 3.93 17.51
N ARG A 159 -1.53 3.23 18.62
CA ARG A 159 -1.31 3.75 19.97
C ARG A 159 -0.07 3.10 20.52
N VAL A 160 0.84 3.91 21.02
CA VAL A 160 2.07 3.45 21.68
C VAL A 160 1.96 3.83 23.14
N TYR A 161 1.79 2.82 23.99
CA TYR A 161 1.67 2.99 25.44
C TYR A 161 3.05 3.21 26.07
N GLU A 162 3.09 3.83 27.25
CA GLU A 162 4.35 4.08 27.99
C GLU A 162 5.16 2.80 28.27
N ASN A 163 4.49 1.67 28.41
CA ASN A 163 5.13 0.36 28.59
C ASN A 163 5.70 -0.23 27.28
N GLY A 164 5.63 0.50 26.16
CA GLY A 164 6.08 0.07 24.84
C GLY A 164 5.09 -0.81 24.08
N ALA A 165 3.91 -1.11 24.64
CA ALA A 165 2.89 -1.85 23.91
C ALA A 165 2.37 -1.04 22.72
N ILE A 166 2.21 -1.71 21.58
CA ILE A 166 1.68 -1.11 20.36
C ILE A 166 0.30 -1.72 20.09
N GLU A 167 -0.71 -0.88 19.99
CA GLU A 167 -2.06 -1.26 19.58
C GLU A 167 -2.34 -0.67 18.20
N ILE A 168 -2.64 -1.52 17.22
CA ILE A 168 -3.13 -1.08 15.91
C ILE A 168 -4.64 -0.88 16.03
N VAL A 169 -5.10 0.35 15.81
CA VAL A 169 -6.51 0.72 15.86
C VAL A 169 -7.04 0.79 14.43
N PRO A 170 -7.99 -0.09 14.06
CA PRO A 170 -8.55 -0.09 12.72
C PRO A 170 -9.38 1.17 12.45
N PRO A 171 -9.55 1.55 11.19
CA PRO A 171 -10.40 2.68 10.81
C PRO A 171 -11.87 2.45 11.21
N VAL A 172 -12.53 3.51 11.66
CA VAL A 172 -13.97 3.55 11.93
C VAL A 172 -14.68 4.19 10.72
N PRO A 173 -15.59 3.47 10.03
CA PRO A 173 -16.33 3.99 8.88
C PRO A 173 -17.24 5.17 9.21
#